data_AF-A0A344X238-F1
#
_entry.id   AF-A0A344X238-F1
#
_cell.length_a   1.000
_cell.length_b   1.000
_cell.length_c   1.000
_cell.angle_alpha   90.00
_cell.angle_beta   90.00
_cell.angle_gamma   90.00
#
_symmetry.space_group_name_H-M   'P 1'
#
loop_
_entity.id
_entity.type
_entity.pdbx_description
1 polymer ?
#
loop_
_entity_poly.entity_id
_entity_poly.type
_entity_poly.pdbx_seq_one_letter_code
_entity_poly.pdbx_strand_id
1 'polypeptide(L)' 'DAYWAHHDLALIAYALWPTGFFRLALPDEDEMAWFEANYPGWYDHYGKIYREWKALGCENPRSGFIPIQW' A
#
# COMPACT_ATOMS: atom_id res chain seq x y z
N ASP A 1 -20.45 -5.30 2.21
CA ASP A 1 -19.25 -4.74 1.57
C ASP A 1 -18.36 -3.97 2.56
N ALA A 2 -18.12 -4.52 3.77
CA ALA A 2 -17.31 -3.87 4.80
C ALA A 2 -15.98 -4.61 5.07
N TYR A 3 -15.87 -5.85 4.58
CA TYR A 3 -14.74 -6.73 4.89
C TYR A 3 -13.48 -6.29 4.14
N TRP A 4 -13.55 -6.01 2.83
CA TRP A 4 -12.38 -5.66 2.01
C TRP A 4 -12.30 -4.18 1.61
N ALA A 5 -13.43 -3.47 1.59
CA ALA A 5 -13.52 -2.12 1.04
C ALA A 5 -12.51 -1.11 1.61
N HIS A 6 -12.09 -1.27 2.86
CA HIS A 6 -11.08 -0.40 3.47
C HIS A 6 -9.65 -0.70 2.99
N HIS A 7 -9.35 -1.94 2.60
CA HIS A 7 -8.08 -2.29 1.96
C HIS A 7 -8.03 -1.81 0.50
N ASP A 8 -9.16 -1.89 -0.21
CA ASP A 8 -9.30 -1.31 -1.55
C ASP A 8 -9.09 0.21 -1.52
N LEU A 9 -9.68 0.89 -0.53
CA LEU A 9 -9.50 2.32 -0.33
C LEU A 9 -8.05 2.65 0.06
N ALA A 10 -7.39 1.83 0.88
CA ALA A 10 -6.00 2.06 1.26
C ALA A 10 -5.05 2.06 0.04
N LEU A 11 -5.26 1.17 -0.93
CA LEU A 11 -4.49 1.18 -2.19
C LEU A 11 -4.65 2.50 -2.94
N ILE A 12 -5.89 2.97 -3.12
CA ILE A 12 -6.17 4.22 -3.84
C ILE A 12 -5.57 5.42 -3.09
N ALA A 13 -5.72 5.45 -1.77
CA ALA A 13 -5.18 6.51 -0.93
C ALA A 13 -3.65 6.59 -1.02
N TYR A 14 -2.96 5.44 -1.01
CA TYR A 14 -1.52 5.40 -1.13
C TYR A 14 -1.05 5.75 -2.56
N ALA A 15 -1.77 5.29 -3.59
CA ALA A 15 -1.45 5.64 -4.98
C ALA A 15 -1.56 7.15 -5.26
N LEU A 16 -2.53 7.81 -4.62
CA LEU A 16 -2.80 9.24 -4.74
C LEU A 16 -2.18 10.08 -3.61
N TRP A 17 -1.18 9.56 -2.89
CA TRP A 17 -0.58 10.25 -1.74
C TRP A 17 -0.20 11.73 -1.97
N PRO A 18 0.24 12.20 -3.16
CA PRO A 18 0.58 13.62 -3.36
C PRO A 18 -0.63 14.57 -3.26
N THR A 19 -1.85 14.05 -3.33
CA THR A 19 -3.09 14.83 -3.25
C THR A 19 -3.55 15.11 -1.81
N GLY A 20 -2.98 14.40 -0.84
CA GLY A 20 -3.31 14.54 0.57
C GLY A 20 -2.55 15.67 1.27
N PHE A 21 -2.88 15.90 2.53
CA PHE A 21 -2.22 16.87 3.42
C PHE A 21 -1.60 16.19 4.66
N PHE A 22 -1.32 14.89 4.55
CA PHE A 22 -0.73 14.05 5.59
C PHE A 22 0.35 13.15 4.99
N ARG A 23 1.27 12.66 5.83
CA ARG A 23 2.31 11.70 5.42
C ARG A 23 1.79 10.28 5.59
N LEU A 24 2.04 9.44 4.60
CA LEU A 24 1.71 8.01 4.62
C LEU A 24 2.97 7.17 4.79
N ALA A 25 2.78 5.93 5.22
CA ALA A 25 3.81 4.90 5.29
C ALA A 25 3.23 3.58 4.74
N LEU A 26 4.03 2.81 4.01
CA LEU A 26 3.67 1.44 3.69
C LEU A 26 3.72 0.56 4.94
N PRO A 27 2.89 -0.50 5.01
CA PRO A 27 3.00 -1.51 6.06
C PRO A 27 4.41 -2.11 6.13
N ASP A 28 4.96 -2.25 7.32
CA ASP A 28 6.19 -3.00 7.54
C ASP A 28 5.96 -4.53 7.61
N GLU A 29 7.01 -5.31 7.88
CA GLU A 29 6.91 -6.77 7.89
C GLU A 29 5.98 -7.31 8.99
N ASP A 30 6.02 -6.71 10.18
CA ASP A 30 5.21 -7.13 11.31
C ASP A 30 3.73 -6.76 11.07
N GLU A 31 3.50 -5.58 10.50
CA GLU A 31 2.16 -5.12 10.09
C GLU A 31 1.59 -5.97 8.94
N MET A 32 2.40 -6.33 7.93
CA MET A 32 1.95 -7.23 6.86
C MET A 32 1.60 -8.63 7.39
N ALA A 33 2.37 -9.15 8.36
CA ALA A 33 2.04 -10.42 9.02
C ALA A 33 0.74 -10.31 9.83
N TRP A 34 0.52 -9.19 10.50
CA TRP A 34 -0.73 -8.91 11.20
C TRP A 34 -1.92 -8.83 10.24
N PHE A 35 -1.78 -8.12 9.10
CA PHE A 35 -2.84 -8.04 8.10
C PHE A 35 -3.22 -9.42 7.56
N GLU A 36 -2.25 -10.26 7.20
CA GLU A 36 -2.54 -11.61 6.71
C GLU A 36 -3.22 -12.49 7.78
N ALA A 37 -2.78 -12.39 9.05
CA ALA A 37 -3.37 -13.17 10.14
C ALA A 37 -4.84 -12.80 10.41
N ASN A 38 -5.22 -11.54 10.21
CA ASN A 38 -6.59 -11.04 10.46
C ASN A 38 -7.46 -11.02 9.20
N TYR A 39 -6.83 -10.95 8.03
CA TYR A 39 -7.46 -10.91 6.73
C TYR A 39 -6.77 -11.92 5.80
N PRO A 40 -6.98 -13.24 5.99
CA PRO A 40 -6.31 -14.25 5.16
C PRO A 40 -6.55 -14.01 3.66
N GLY A 41 -5.46 -13.94 2.89
CA GLY A 41 -5.44 -13.54 1.47
C GLY A 41 -5.05 -12.08 1.22
N TRP A 42 -4.91 -11.25 2.26
CA TRP A 42 -4.50 -9.86 2.12
C TRP A 42 -3.09 -9.74 1.51
N TYR A 43 -2.16 -10.59 1.94
CA TYR A 43 -0.77 -10.55 1.47
C TYR A 43 -0.66 -10.92 0.00
N ASP A 44 -1.42 -11.93 -0.44
CA ASP A 44 -1.44 -12.39 -1.82
C ASP A 44 -1.97 -11.37 -2.82
N HIS A 45 -2.63 -10.31 -2.33
CA HIS A 45 -3.10 -9.19 -3.14
C HIS A 45 -2.40 -7.88 -2.77
N TYR A 46 -2.79 -7.24 -1.66
CA TYR A 46 -2.33 -5.92 -1.25
C TYR A 46 -0.85 -5.91 -0.84
N GLY A 47 -0.43 -6.91 -0.04
CA GLY A 47 0.95 -6.99 0.45
C GLY A 47 1.97 -7.06 -0.69
N LYS A 48 1.70 -7.88 -1.72
CA LYS A 48 2.53 -7.97 -2.93
C LYS A 48 2.60 -6.65 -3.69
N ILE A 49 1.48 -5.96 -3.87
CA ILE A 49 1.44 -4.64 -4.53
C ILE A 49 2.30 -3.63 -3.77
N TYR A 50 2.16 -3.54 -2.45
CA TYR A 50 2.97 -2.62 -1.63
C TYR A 50 4.47 -2.93 -1.69
N ARG A 51 4.85 -4.21 -1.68
CA ARG A 51 6.26 -4.61 -1.86
C ARG A 51 6.80 -4.19 -3.22
N GLU A 52 6.02 -4.36 -4.28
CA GLU A 52 6.41 -3.95 -5.62
C GLU A 52 6.59 -2.43 -5.70
N TRP A 53 5.63 -1.66 -5.19
CA TRP A 53 5.74 -0.19 -5.14
C TRP A 53 6.94 0.29 -4.34
N LYS A 54 7.25 -0.38 -3.22
CA LYS A 54 8.45 -0.10 -2.42
C LYS A 54 9.73 -0.40 -3.21
N ALA A 55 9.77 -1.52 -3.94
CA ALA A 55 10.90 -1.89 -4.79
C ALA A 55 11.10 -0.91 -5.97
N LEU A 56 10.01 -0.35 -6.51
CA LEU A 56 10.03 0.73 -7.50
C LEU A 56 10.38 2.10 -6.90
N GLY A 57 10.46 2.20 -5.58
CA GLY A 57 10.93 3.40 -4.88
C GLY A 57 9.85 4.46 -4.67
N CYS A 58 8.60 4.07 -4.37
CA CYS A 58 7.51 5.03 -4.11
C CYS A 58 7.77 6.00 -2.94
N GLU A 59 8.66 5.64 -2.01
CA GLU A 59 9.10 6.50 -0.89
C GLU A 59 10.42 7.25 -1.18
N ASN A 60 11.09 6.95 -2.31
CA ASN A 60 12.33 7.61 -2.71
C ASN A 60 12.01 8.81 -3.61
N PRO A 61 12.24 10.07 -3.18
CA PRO A 61 11.92 11.24 -3.99
C PRO A 61 12.73 11.35 -5.30
N ARG A 62 13.77 10.52 -5.49
CA ARG A 62 14.57 10.46 -6.72
C ARG A 62 14.11 9.39 -7.70
N SER A 63 13.12 8.56 -7.36
CA SER A 63 12.66 7.46 -8.24
C SER A 63 11.87 7.96 -9.44
N GLY A 64 11.20 9.12 -9.33
CA GLY A 64 10.21 9.56 -10.31
C GLY A 64 8.96 8.67 -10.37
N PHE A 65 8.77 7.78 -9.39
CA PHE A 65 7.68 6.82 -9.34
C PHE A 65 6.58 7.27 -8.38
N ILE A 66 5.36 7.43 -8.88
CA ILE A 66 4.13 7.60 -8.08
C ILE A 66 3.21 6.41 -8.40
N PRO A 67 2.65 5.70 -7.40
CA PRO A 67 1.99 4.42 -7.68
C PRO A 67 0.73 4.50 -8.55
N ILE A 68 0.09 5.67 -8.68
CA ILE A 68 -1.04 5.86 -9.61
C ILE A 68 -0.66 5.67 -11.10
N GLN A 69 0.64 5.63 -11.42
CA GLN A 69 1.14 5.48 -12.79
C GLN A 69 1.49 4.03 -13.16
N TRP A 70 1.47 3.11 -12.18
CA TRP A 70 1.76 1.68 -12.33
C TRP A 70 0.51 0.94 -12.82
#